data_AF-A0AAX4JXM3-F1
#
_entry.id   AF-A0AAX4JXM3-F1
#
_cell.length_a   1.000
_cell.length_b   1.000
_cell.length_c   1.000
_cell.angle_alpha   90.00
_cell.angle_beta   90.00
_cell.angle_gamma   90.00
#
_symmetry.space_group_name_H-M   'P 1'
#
loop_
_entity.id
_entity.type
_entity.pdbx_description
1 polymer ?
#
loop_
_entity_poly.entity_id
_entity_poly.type
_entity_poly.pdbx_seq_one_letter_code
_entity_poly.pdbx_strand_id
1 'polypeptide(L)'
;MPTNVTSKKEAWNDEHTLILLREMAHSLLINRSTFYSTPGLKGVNEHGGDRINKKIQQLLKSLCCTIPGGEKLVEEVLKEMKTKNKINNNGSPGKKRKIKD
;
A
#
# COMPACT_ATOMS: atom_id res chain seq x y z
N MET A 1 -34.51 19.44 22.69
CA MET A 1 -34.57 17.97 22.57
C MET A 1 -33.51 17.55 21.57
N PRO A 2 -32.35 17.02 21.98
CA PRO A 2 -31.38 16.49 21.03
C PRO A 2 -31.90 15.15 20.51
N THR A 3 -32.07 15.04 19.20
CA THR A 3 -32.45 13.81 18.52
C THR A 3 -31.30 12.80 18.64
N ASN A 4 -31.51 11.77 19.46
CA ASN A 4 -30.63 10.63 19.56
C ASN A 4 -30.72 9.85 18.25
N VAL A 5 -29.82 10.16 17.31
CA VAL A 5 -29.67 9.39 16.08
C VAL A 5 -29.00 8.08 16.46
N THR A 6 -29.80 7.09 16.88
CA THR A 6 -29.34 5.71 16.99
C THR A 6 -28.86 5.27 15.62
N SER A 7 -27.54 5.33 15.41
CA SER A 7 -26.88 4.79 14.23
C SER A 7 -27.25 3.31 14.15
N LYS A 8 -28.06 2.95 13.15
CA LYS A 8 -28.24 1.53 12.80
C LYS A 8 -26.85 0.99 12.54
N LYS A 9 -26.37 0.10 13.42
CA LYS A 9 -25.10 -0.59 13.22
C LYS A 9 -25.25 -1.45 11.98
N GLU A 10 -24.47 -1.13 10.96
CA GLU A 10 -24.44 -1.89 9.72
C GLU A 10 -23.87 -3.28 10.00
N ALA A 11 -24.47 -4.30 9.40
CA ALA A 11 -23.98 -5.67 9.52
C ALA A 11 -22.69 -5.83 8.70
N TRP A 12 -21.76 -6.63 9.20
CA TRP A 12 -20.54 -6.95 8.46
C TRP A 12 -20.89 -7.73 7.18
N ASN A 13 -20.28 -7.37 6.06
CA ASN A 13 -20.48 -8.02 4.77
C ASN A 13 -19.11 -8.28 4.09
N ASP A 14 -19.13 -8.94 2.94
CA ASP A 14 -17.90 -9.29 2.22
C ASP A 14 -17.16 -8.05 1.68
N GLU A 15 -17.90 -7.00 1.32
CA GLU A 15 -17.33 -5.72 0.87
C GLU A 15 -16.51 -5.05 1.98
N HIS A 16 -16.99 -5.06 3.23
CA HIS A 16 -16.25 -4.57 4.37
C HIS A 16 -14.93 -5.33 4.57
N THR A 17 -14.95 -6.65 4.35
CA THR A 17 -13.73 -7.48 4.41
C THR A 17 -12.75 -7.08 3.31
N LEU A 18 -13.22 -6.85 2.08
CA LEU A 18 -12.37 -6.45 0.96
C LEU A 18 -11.78 -5.04 1.15
N ILE A 19 -12.57 -4.08 1.64
CA ILE A 19 -12.11 -2.73 1.96
C ILE A 19 -11.04 -2.78 3.06
N LEU A 20 -11.28 -3.54 4.13
CA LEU A 20 -10.32 -3.70 5.21
C LEU A 20 -9.00 -4.30 4.69
N LEU A 21 -9.09 -5.35 3.87
CA LEU A 21 -7.94 -6.01 3.29
C LEU A 21 -7.13 -5.06 2.38
N ARG A 22 -7.82 -4.22 1.60
CA ARG A 22 -7.22 -3.16 0.78
C ARG A 22 -6.45 -2.18 1.65
N GLU A 23 -7.04 -1.69 2.73
CA GLU A 23 -6.36 -0.72 3.60
C GLU A 23 -5.21 -1.31 4.42
N MET A 24 -5.31 -2.57 4.82
CA MET A 24 -4.19 -3.29 5.41
C MET A 24 -3.01 -3.38 4.44
N ALA A 25 -3.26 -3.80 3.19
CA ALA A 25 -2.21 -3.90 2.17
C ALA A 25 -1.56 -2.53 1.89
N HIS A 26 -2.38 -1.48 1.72
CA HIS A 26 -1.90 -0.12 1.49
C HIS A 26 -1.04 0.39 2.66
N SER A 27 -1.52 0.23 3.89
CA SER A 27 -0.83 0.65 5.11
C SER A 27 0.51 -0.06 5.30
N LEU A 28 0.57 -1.37 5.03
CA LEU A 28 1.81 -2.15 5.13
C LEU A 28 2.83 -1.75 4.06
N LEU A 29 2.39 -1.49 2.83
CA LEU A 29 3.28 -1.11 1.73
C LEU A 29 3.82 0.33 1.88
N ILE A 30 3.02 1.25 2.43
CA ILE A 30 3.46 2.62 2.77
C ILE A 30 4.53 2.55 3.85
N ASN A 31 4.24 1.84 4.94
CA ASN A 31 5.12 1.77 6.09
C ASN A 31 6.23 0.72 5.95
N ARG A 32 6.47 0.19 4.74
CA ARG A 32 7.47 -0.86 4.50
C ARG A 32 8.88 -0.50 5.01
N SER A 33 9.19 0.79 5.12
CA SER A 33 10.48 1.28 5.58
C SER A 33 10.80 0.88 7.03
N THR A 34 9.78 0.76 7.89
CA THR A 34 9.95 0.37 9.29
C THR A 34 10.42 -1.07 9.44
N PHE A 35 10.13 -1.93 8.46
CA PHE A 35 10.58 -3.31 8.46
C PHE A 35 12.08 -3.45 8.20
N TYR A 36 12.71 -2.50 7.51
CA TYR A 36 14.16 -2.51 7.26
C TYR A 36 14.99 -2.26 8.52
N SER A 37 14.44 -1.53 9.50
CA SER A 37 15.10 -1.25 10.77
C SER A 37 14.76 -2.25 11.88
N THR A 38 13.84 -3.19 11.61
CA THR A 38 13.38 -4.17 12.59
C THR A 38 14.54 -5.10 13.02
N PRO A 39 14.82 -5.23 14.33
CA PRO A 39 15.81 -6.17 14.84
C PRO A 39 15.51 -7.60 14.36
N GLY A 40 16.54 -8.32 13.91
CA GLY A 40 16.39 -9.67 13.31
C GLY A 40 16.18 -9.68 11.80
N LEU A 41 15.76 -8.56 11.19
CA LEU A 41 15.67 -8.43 9.72
C LEU A 41 16.87 -7.68 9.10
N LYS A 42 17.76 -7.12 9.94
CA LYS A 42 18.94 -6.36 9.48
C LYS A 42 19.84 -7.18 8.54
N GLY A 43 20.09 -8.45 8.85
CA GLY A 43 20.95 -9.32 8.03
C GLY A 43 20.35 -9.73 6.68
N VAL A 44 19.03 -9.63 6.50
CA VAL A 44 18.38 -9.90 5.20
C VAL A 44 18.15 -8.62 4.38
N ASN A 45 18.59 -7.47 4.89
CA ASN A 45 18.50 -6.16 4.25
C ASN A 45 19.71 -5.82 3.35
N GLU A 46 20.72 -6.70 3.27
CA GLU A 46 22.01 -6.43 2.62
C GLU A 46 21.93 -6.23 1.09
N HIS A 47 20.81 -6.60 0.44
CA HIS A 47 20.61 -6.44 -1.00
C HIS A 47 19.63 -5.31 -1.35
N GLY A 48 19.97 -4.08 -0.95
CA GLY A 48 19.26 -2.87 -1.40
C GLY A 48 17.78 -2.80 -1.00
N GLY A 49 17.37 -3.48 0.09
CA GLY A 49 16.01 -3.43 0.61
C GLY A 49 14.93 -4.12 -0.24
N ASP A 50 15.26 -4.75 -1.36
CA ASP A 50 14.22 -5.32 -2.24
C ASP A 50 13.64 -6.64 -1.70
N ARG A 51 14.45 -7.43 -0.96
CA ARG A 51 14.05 -8.75 -0.45
C ARG A 51 12.89 -8.69 0.55
N ILE A 52 12.94 -7.77 1.50
CA ILE A 52 11.88 -7.58 2.50
C ILE A 52 10.59 -7.13 1.81
N ASN A 53 10.68 -6.19 0.87
CA ASN A 53 9.53 -5.71 0.09
C ASN A 53 8.86 -6.84 -0.71
N LYS A 54 9.65 -7.67 -1.41
CA LYS A 54 9.15 -8.87 -2.11
C LYS A 54 8.46 -9.83 -1.16
N LYS A 55 9.01 -10.05 0.04
CA LYS A 55 8.41 -10.96 1.02
C LYS A 55 7.10 -10.42 1.59
N ILE A 56 7.02 -9.12 1.87
CA ILE A 56 5.77 -8.46 2.26
C ILE A 56 4.70 -8.67 1.18
N GLN A 57 5.03 -8.42 -0.08
CA GLN A 57 4.09 -8.63 -1.19
C GLN A 57 3.65 -10.09 -1.33
N GLN A 58 4.56 -11.06 -1.16
CA GLN A 58 4.21 -12.49 -1.19
C GLN A 58 3.23 -12.86 -0.07
N LEU A 59 3.48 -12.40 1.16
CA LEU A 59 2.61 -12.67 2.31
C LEU A 59 1.23 -12.03 2.12
N LEU A 60 1.19 -10.77 1.66
CA LEU A 60 -0.06 -10.08 1.34
C LEU A 60 -0.86 -10.81 0.27
N LYS A 61 -0.22 -11.27 -0.81
CA LYS A 61 -0.90 -12.04 -1.87
C LYS A 61 -1.49 -13.32 -1.31
N SER A 62 -0.72 -14.06 -0.51
CA SER A 62 -1.20 -15.29 0.14
C SER A 62 -2.42 -15.02 1.02
N LEU A 63 -2.41 -13.94 1.80
CA LEU A 63 -3.53 -13.56 2.67
C LEU A 63 -4.77 -13.15 1.85
N CYS A 64 -4.57 -12.41 0.76
CA CYS A 64 -5.69 -11.97 -0.06
C CYS A 64 -6.32 -13.11 -0.86
N CYS A 65 -5.55 -14.13 -1.25
CA CYS A 65 -6.06 -15.31 -1.94
C CYS A 65 -6.95 -16.21 -1.06
N THR A 66 -6.90 -16.08 0.28
CA THR A 66 -7.81 -16.86 1.16
C THR A 66 -9.22 -16.26 1.24
N ILE A 67 -9.42 -15.04 0.72
CA ILE A 67 -10.70 -14.32 0.77
C ILE A 67 -11.31 -14.26 -0.64
N PRO A 68 -12.58 -14.67 -0.83
CA PRO A 68 -13.27 -14.53 -2.11
C PRO A 68 -13.22 -13.08 -2.62
N GLY A 69 -12.76 -12.88 -3.86
CA GLY A 69 -12.61 -11.55 -4.47
C GLY A 69 -11.32 -10.80 -4.12
N GLY A 70 -10.47 -11.33 -3.22
CA GLY A 70 -9.22 -10.67 -2.81
C GLY A 70 -8.00 -10.93 -3.73
N GLU A 71 -8.07 -11.89 -4.64
CA GLU A 71 -6.93 -12.42 -5.41
C GLU A 71 -6.06 -11.35 -6.12
N LYS A 72 -6.69 -10.30 -6.64
CA LYS A 72 -6.00 -9.23 -7.39
C LYS A 72 -5.76 -7.95 -6.60
N LEU A 73 -6.25 -7.89 -5.36
CA LEU A 73 -6.29 -6.68 -4.54
C LEU A 73 -4.89 -6.11 -4.28
N VAL A 74 -3.90 -6.96 -3.99
CA VAL A 74 -2.51 -6.52 -3.76
C VAL A 74 -1.90 -5.87 -5.02
N GLU A 75 -2.23 -6.39 -6.20
CA GLU A 75 -1.69 -5.87 -7.46
C GLU A 75 -2.32 -4.53 -7.84
N GLU A 76 -3.62 -4.35 -7.54
CA GLU A 76 -4.31 -3.09 -7.67
C GLU A 76 -3.70 -2.02 -6.76
N VAL A 77 -3.52 -2.32 -5.48
CA VAL A 77 -2.87 -1.40 -4.52
C VAL A 77 -1.47 -1.02 -4.99
N LEU A 78 -0.66 -1.97 -5.46
CA LEU A 78 0.67 -1.69 -5.99
C LEU A 78 0.64 -0.78 -7.24
N LYS A 79 -0.33 -0.96 -8.14
CA LYS A 79 -0.52 -0.09 -9.30
C LYS A 79 -0.92 1.32 -8.88
N GLU A 80 -1.88 1.44 -7.96
CA GLU A 80 -2.34 2.73 -7.43
C GLU A 80 -1.19 3.51 -6.77
N MET A 81 -0.34 2.85 -5.99
CA MET A 81 0.82 3.48 -5.37
C MET A 81 1.86 3.97 -6.39
N LYS A 82 2.10 3.20 -7.47
CA LYS A 82 3.00 3.61 -8.56
C LYS A 82 2.47 4.82 -9.32
N THR A 83 1.16 4.86 -9.60
CA THR A 83 0.49 6.01 -10.22
C THR A 83 0.54 7.23 -9.29
N LYS A 84 0.26 7.03 -7.99
CA LYS A 84 0.57 7.88 -6.82
C LYS A 84 1.87 8.67 -7.00
N ASN A 85 2.95 7.91 -7.08
CA ASN A 85 4.31 8.44 -7.11
C ASN A 85 4.67 9.13 -8.44
N LYS A 86 4.08 8.71 -9.56
CA LYS A 86 4.33 9.33 -10.87
C LYS A 86 3.71 10.73 -10.96
N ILE A 87 2.53 10.92 -10.37
CA ILE A 87 1.86 12.23 -10.33
C ILE A 87 2.67 13.22 -9.47
N ASN A 88 3.16 12.80 -8.30
CA ASN A 88 3.95 13.67 -7.42
C ASN A 88 5.34 14.04 -8.00
N ASN A 89 5.93 13.20 -8.86
CA ASN A 89 7.23 13.48 -9.47
C ASN A 89 7.16 14.34 -10.75
N ASN A 90 5.95 14.67 -11.23
CA ASN A 90 5.78 15.53 -12.41
C ASN A 90 5.75 17.04 -12.07
N GLY A 91 6.06 17.40 -10.82
CA GLY A 91 6.06 18.78 -10.31
C GLY A 91 7.44 19.43 -10.17
N SER A 92 8.43 19.10 -10.99
CA SER A 92 9.72 19.82 -11.00
C SER A 92 10.01 20.42 -12.38
N PRO A 93 9.88 21.75 -12.58
CA PRO A 93 10.30 22.43 -13.81
C PRO A 93 11.83 22.58 -13.81
N GLY A 94 12.53 21.47 -14.04
CA GLY A 94 13.98 21.36 -13.90
C GLY A 94 14.69 20.95 -15.18
N LYS A 95 14.40 21.58 -16.33
CA LYS A 95 15.25 21.46 -17.52
C LYS A 95 15.33 22.79 -18.27
N LYS A 96 16.06 23.75 -17.69
CA LYS A 96 16.52 24.95 -18.41
C LYS A 96 17.33 24.48 -19.63
N ARG A 97 16.80 24.67 -20.83
CA ARG A 97 17.56 24.53 -22.07
C ARG A 97 18.59 25.67 -22.09
N LYS A 98 19.88 25.35 -22.22
CA LYS A 98 20.90 26.33 -22.59
C LYS A 98 20.56 26.83 -23.99
N ILE A 99 20.18 28.11 -24.11
CA ILE A 99 20.23 28.83 -25.37
C ILE A 99 21.71 29.13 -25.60
N LYS A 100 22.21 28.80 -26.78
CA LYS A 100 23.59 29.06 -27.21
C LYS A 100 23.52 30.25 -28.17
N ASP A 101 24.15 31.36 -27.78
CA ASP A 101 24.54 32.45 -28.69
C ASP A 101 25.56 31.96 -29.72
#